data_AF-A0A1Q6RN37-F1
#
_entry.id   AF-A0A1Q6RN37-F1
#
_cell.length_a   1.000
_cell.length_b   1.000
_cell.length_c   1.000
_cell.angle_alpha   90.00
_cell.angle_beta   90.00
_cell.angle_gamma   90.00
#
_symmetry.space_group_name_H-M   'P 1'
#
loop_
_entity.id
_entity.type
_entity.pdbx_description
1 polymer ?
#
loop_
_entity_poly.entity_id
_entity_poly.type
_entity_poly.pdbx_seq_one_letter_code
_entity_poly.pdbx_strand_id
1 'polypeptide(L)'
;MEKSKNKYFTMLKVLALVTLCCTVVLWIALWVASATPGSVSGSNADKVTGILDDKFDLEDKVGSKNEIQKIALARKDTTKKFCGDTETLSVSILPTEFASVQLEYSSSDNDVASVDNNGVVTYNKVGEAKIIASYTQEINGKTICVKGACKVSCQGEKPKENMNLSFSSGSVNPSAYIKQVGVGRRVQIVFNYGNTRATNLTYVSSDPQVAAVHGSYLYSLAPGEVVVTANYGRNRINCAEIRILPDSDAYIPVTFAFYDNIDSLNMEHGYCYSIGSSIIRSITAQKGDSGEEITVTKSENPAIYDKLISLFRLESSNSGILSRKGNYLVTSGYGSVTLTITSPLNPNIRVKKQFDVKSSVPKKIEIIGNRAITPHSEYVYTAEFSPVDYKEKNRITWSVIKGKAKISETGKLTASMYGKIVIRCQSADYPEFYTDLEIKSRLFVTAYGFVRKFMGHGLLSALLGFGIFGSALMLLKRKWIAFPLTALSSCVYAVGSEFIQYFTPQRYCSLSDIVIDTIGAIGGMLVAAIIVAFICVVWKAVSSSSFSKLKTQFYRINLKTVFPHKNKNSETNLNNN
;
A
#
# COMPACT_ATOMS: atom_id res chain seq x y z
N MET A 1 22.40 66.63 36.10
CA MET A 1 22.93 65.81 34.97
C MET A 1 23.15 64.34 35.33
N GLU A 2 23.52 64.02 36.58
CA GLU A 2 23.80 62.67 37.09
C GLU A 2 22.55 61.77 37.24
N LYS A 3 21.39 62.33 37.66
CA LYS A 3 20.09 61.62 37.71
C LYS A 3 19.67 60.98 36.37
N SER A 4 19.95 61.62 35.22
CA SER A 4 19.58 61.04 33.90
C SER A 4 20.51 59.93 33.42
N LYS A 5 21.81 59.98 33.80
CA LYS A 5 22.79 58.91 33.49
C LYS A 5 22.40 57.61 34.20
N ASN A 6 21.93 57.71 35.44
CA ASN A 6 21.47 56.56 36.22
C ASN A 6 20.15 55.97 35.69
N LYS A 7 19.25 56.80 35.14
CA LYS A 7 17.95 56.35 34.61
C LYS A 7 18.09 55.41 33.40
N TYR A 8 18.87 55.79 32.38
CA TYR A 8 19.08 54.95 31.19
C TYR A 8 19.78 53.63 31.51
N PHE A 9 20.79 53.68 32.39
CA PHE A 9 21.50 52.48 32.81
C PHE A 9 20.61 51.53 33.62
N THR A 10 19.78 52.07 34.51
CA THR A 10 18.80 51.27 35.26
C THR A 10 17.76 50.63 34.34
N MET A 11 17.23 51.36 33.36
CA MET A 11 16.33 50.79 32.35
C MET A 11 16.98 49.66 31.55
N LEU A 12 18.23 49.85 31.09
CA LEU A 12 18.98 48.81 30.38
C LEU A 12 19.21 47.56 31.26
N LYS A 13 19.45 47.72 32.56
CA LYS A 13 19.55 46.59 33.49
C LYS A 13 18.25 45.81 33.61
N VAL A 14 17.13 46.52 33.80
CA VAL A 14 15.80 45.89 33.88
C VAL A 14 15.51 45.15 32.57
N LEU A 15 15.73 45.79 31.42
CA LEU A 15 15.55 45.16 30.12
C LEU A 15 16.43 43.92 29.96
N ALA A 16 17.72 43.99 30.30
CA ALA A 16 18.63 42.86 30.22
C ALA A 16 18.18 41.68 31.10
N LEU A 17 17.69 41.96 32.30
CA LEU A 17 17.18 40.94 33.21
C LEU A 17 15.88 40.31 32.68
N VAL A 18 14.95 41.13 32.21
CA VAL A 18 13.67 40.66 31.63
C VAL A 18 13.93 39.80 30.39
N THR A 19 14.79 40.26 29.47
CA THR A 19 15.13 39.49 28.26
C THR A 19 15.80 38.16 28.62
N LEU A 20 16.72 38.16 29.60
CA LEU A 20 17.37 36.93 30.07
C LEU A 20 16.35 35.97 30.69
N CYS A 21 15.50 36.44 31.60
CA CYS A 21 14.46 35.62 32.23
C CYS A 21 13.51 35.04 31.19
N CYS A 22 13.03 35.85 30.25
CA CYS A 22 12.16 35.37 29.16
C CYS A 22 12.86 34.30 28.32
N THR A 23 14.14 34.51 27.98
CA THR A 23 14.91 33.55 27.19
C THR A 23 15.07 32.21 27.92
N VAL A 24 15.40 32.25 29.21
CA VAL A 24 15.55 31.03 30.03
C VAL A 24 14.22 30.29 30.16
N VAL A 25 13.12 31.00 30.44
CA VAL A 25 11.78 30.42 30.52
C VAL A 25 11.39 29.76 29.20
N LEU A 26 11.64 30.43 28.08
CA LEU A 26 11.30 29.93 26.75
C LEU A 26 12.14 28.71 26.36
N TRP A 27 13.42 28.70 26.73
CA TRP A 27 14.30 27.55 26.54
C TRP A 27 13.85 26.33 27.35
N ILE A 28 13.51 26.52 28.63
CA ILE A 28 12.99 25.44 29.49
C ILE A 28 11.67 24.93 28.95
N ALA A 29 10.74 25.83 28.58
CA ALA A 29 9.44 25.46 28.02
C ALA A 29 9.60 24.62 26.73
N LEU A 30 10.58 24.95 25.89
CA LEU A 30 10.89 24.20 24.69
C LEU A 30 11.41 22.79 24.97
N TRP A 31 12.30 22.62 25.94
CA TRP A 31 12.75 21.29 26.36
C TRP A 31 11.64 20.47 27.01
N VAL A 32 10.76 21.11 27.80
CA VAL A 32 9.55 20.46 28.32
C VAL A 32 8.65 20.02 27.16
N ALA A 33 8.50 20.84 26.12
CA ALA A 33 7.76 20.46 24.92
C ALA A 33 8.42 19.28 24.17
N SER A 34 9.75 19.21 24.12
CA SER A 34 10.48 18.04 23.58
C SER A 34 10.22 16.77 24.39
N ALA A 35 10.01 16.89 25.72
CA ALA A 35 9.67 15.78 26.60
C ALA A 35 8.17 15.39 26.58
N THR A 36 7.33 16.11 25.84
CA THR A 36 5.91 15.75 25.72
C THR A 36 5.70 14.56 24.76
N PRO A 37 4.86 13.57 25.14
CA PRO A 37 4.57 12.42 24.29
C PRO A 37 4.16 12.77 22.87
N GLY A 38 4.55 11.92 21.91
CA GLY A 38 4.34 12.15 20.48
C GLY A 38 2.88 12.37 20.08
N SER A 39 1.95 11.65 20.70
CA SER A 39 0.51 11.77 20.42
C SER A 39 -0.06 13.16 20.70
N VAL A 40 0.37 13.81 21.78
CA VAL A 40 -0.10 15.13 22.20
C VAL A 40 0.60 16.23 21.39
N SER A 41 1.91 16.10 21.26
CA SER A 41 2.73 17.09 20.58
C SER A 41 2.48 17.15 19.08
N GLY A 42 2.32 16.00 18.42
CA GLY A 42 1.94 15.93 17.00
C GLY A 42 0.60 16.62 16.75
N SER A 43 -0.41 16.31 17.57
CA SER A 43 -1.74 16.94 17.47
C SER A 43 -1.68 18.46 17.59
N ASN A 44 -0.86 19.00 18.50
CA ASN A 44 -0.71 20.44 18.66
C ASN A 44 0.04 21.09 17.49
N ALA A 45 1.10 20.46 16.99
CA ALA A 45 1.86 20.94 15.84
C ALA A 45 0.98 20.97 14.56
N ASP A 46 0.16 19.94 14.36
CA ASP A 46 -0.77 19.87 13.22
C ASP A 46 -1.85 20.96 13.28
N LYS A 47 -2.37 21.28 14.47
CA LYS A 47 -3.32 22.39 14.64
C LYS A 47 -2.72 23.74 14.26
N VAL A 48 -1.51 24.04 14.75
CA VAL A 48 -0.85 25.32 14.49
C VAL A 48 -0.47 25.44 13.01
N THR A 49 0.07 24.38 12.43
CA THR A 49 0.42 24.37 11.00
C THR A 49 -0.81 24.50 10.11
N GLY A 50 -1.92 23.83 10.44
CA GLY A 50 -3.19 23.97 9.73
C GLY A 50 -3.72 25.41 9.73
N ILE A 51 -3.79 26.06 10.90
CA ILE A 51 -4.24 27.47 11.01
C ILE A 51 -3.39 28.42 10.14
N LEU A 52 -2.08 28.20 10.12
CA LEU A 52 -1.19 29.06 9.34
C LEU A 52 -1.29 28.77 7.84
N ASP A 53 -1.46 27.50 7.45
CA ASP A 53 -1.65 27.12 6.06
C ASP A 53 -2.94 27.72 5.50
N ASP A 54 -4.06 27.59 6.23
CA ASP A 54 -5.35 28.21 5.90
C ASP A 54 -5.24 29.75 5.71
N LYS A 55 -4.35 30.40 6.46
CA LYS A 55 -4.18 31.86 6.43
C LYS A 55 -3.28 32.35 5.29
N PHE A 56 -2.27 31.56 4.93
CA PHE A 56 -1.21 32.00 4.03
C PHE A 56 -1.19 31.28 2.69
N ASP A 57 -2.00 30.22 2.54
CA ASP A 57 -2.13 29.44 1.31
C ASP A 57 -0.76 28.96 0.81
N LEU A 58 -0.02 28.29 1.72
CA LEU A 58 1.39 27.99 1.52
C LEU A 58 1.59 26.76 0.65
N GLU A 59 0.64 25.83 0.68
CA GLU A 59 0.60 24.69 -0.24
C GLU A 59 0.65 25.15 -1.69
N ASP A 60 -0.23 26.06 -2.09
CA ASP A 60 -0.27 26.59 -3.46
C ASP A 60 0.97 27.42 -3.81
N LYS A 61 1.46 28.25 -2.88
CA LYS A 61 2.61 29.15 -3.12
C LYS A 61 3.96 28.44 -3.21
N VAL A 62 4.12 27.31 -2.54
CA VAL A 62 5.40 26.59 -2.43
C VAL A 62 5.39 25.28 -3.23
N GLY A 63 4.21 24.73 -3.51
CA GLY A 63 4.01 23.46 -4.24
C GLY A 63 4.20 23.53 -5.76
N SER A 64 4.07 24.72 -6.38
CA SER A 64 3.94 24.87 -7.84
C SER A 64 5.13 24.43 -8.73
N LYS A 65 6.20 23.82 -8.17
CA LYS A 65 7.40 23.37 -8.92
C LYS A 65 7.80 21.90 -8.69
N ASN A 66 6.96 21.07 -8.05
CA ASN A 66 7.33 19.69 -7.72
C ASN A 66 6.94 18.66 -8.81
N GLU A 67 7.56 17.48 -8.79
CA GLU A 67 7.16 16.31 -9.59
C GLU A 67 6.26 15.39 -8.74
N ILE A 68 5.33 14.63 -9.33
CA ILE A 68 4.53 13.66 -8.56
C ILE A 68 5.47 12.64 -7.92
N GLN A 69 5.32 12.45 -6.61
CA GLN A 69 6.15 11.55 -5.80
C GLN A 69 5.52 10.17 -5.65
N LYS A 70 4.19 10.11 -5.49
CA LYS A 70 3.47 8.87 -5.21
C LYS A 70 2.01 9.00 -5.64
N ILE A 71 1.47 7.91 -6.19
CA ILE A 71 0.04 7.68 -6.31
C ILE A 71 -0.29 6.47 -5.45
N ALA A 72 -1.28 6.57 -4.57
CA ALA A 72 -1.78 5.45 -3.80
C ALA A 72 -3.28 5.29 -4.01
N LEU A 73 -3.70 4.04 -4.17
CA LEU A 73 -5.08 3.62 -4.32
C LEU A 73 -5.47 2.77 -3.12
N ALA A 74 -6.60 3.09 -2.51
CA ALA A 74 -7.17 2.34 -1.40
C ALA A 74 -8.66 2.08 -1.63
N ARG A 75 -9.13 0.90 -1.22
CA ARG A 75 -10.57 0.60 -1.17
C ARG A 75 -11.16 1.30 0.07
N LYS A 76 -12.30 1.98 -0.10
CA LYS A 76 -13.02 2.59 1.02
C LYS A 76 -13.67 1.53 1.92
N ASP A 77 -14.23 0.48 1.32
CA ASP A 77 -14.91 -0.61 2.01
C ASP A 77 -14.21 -1.96 1.80
N THR A 78 -14.16 -2.76 2.86
CA THR A 78 -13.67 -4.15 2.81
C THR A 78 -14.77 -5.16 2.50
N THR A 79 -15.99 -4.69 2.23
CA THR A 79 -17.13 -5.55 1.88
C THR A 79 -16.88 -6.32 0.59
N LYS A 80 -17.42 -7.54 0.54
CA LYS A 80 -17.44 -8.34 -0.69
C LYS A 80 -18.29 -7.64 -1.75
N LYS A 81 -17.81 -7.67 -3.00
CA LYS A 81 -18.48 -7.07 -4.16
C LYS A 81 -18.94 -8.18 -5.12
N PHE A 82 -20.12 -7.99 -5.70
CA PHE A 82 -20.78 -8.91 -6.62
C PHE A 82 -20.89 -8.28 -8.01
N CYS A 83 -21.29 -9.06 -9.01
CA CYS A 83 -21.53 -8.56 -10.37
C CYS A 83 -22.54 -7.40 -10.35
N GLY A 84 -22.23 -6.35 -11.12
CA GLY A 84 -23.01 -5.12 -11.17
C GLY A 84 -22.79 -4.17 -9.99
N ASP A 85 -22.10 -4.58 -8.93
CA ASP A 85 -21.65 -3.63 -7.91
C ASP A 85 -20.60 -2.69 -8.50
N THR A 86 -20.59 -1.47 -7.99
CA THR A 86 -19.55 -0.48 -8.28
C THR A 86 -18.86 -0.06 -6.99
N GLU A 87 -17.63 0.42 -7.13
CA GLU A 87 -16.93 1.15 -6.06
C GLU A 87 -15.99 2.19 -6.64
N THR A 88 -15.88 3.33 -5.97
CA THR A 88 -14.87 4.34 -6.30
C THR A 88 -13.67 4.16 -5.38
N LEU A 89 -12.49 3.95 -5.98
CA LEU A 89 -11.25 3.83 -5.21
C LEU A 89 -10.85 5.20 -4.64
N SER A 90 -10.37 5.21 -3.41
CA SER A 90 -9.77 6.41 -2.83
C SER A 90 -8.38 6.59 -3.41
N VAL A 91 -8.16 7.72 -4.07
CA VAL A 91 -6.87 8.10 -4.63
C VAL A 91 -6.24 9.15 -3.73
N SER A 92 -4.98 8.95 -3.36
CA SER A 92 -4.17 9.99 -2.74
C SER A 92 -2.90 10.18 -3.54
N ILE A 93 -2.67 11.42 -3.98
CA ILE A 93 -1.47 11.82 -4.72
C ILE A 93 -0.60 12.64 -3.79
N LEU A 94 0.69 12.33 -3.77
CA LEU A 94 1.70 13.15 -3.12
C LEU A 94 2.62 13.70 -4.21
N PRO A 95 2.87 15.01 -4.27
CA PRO A 95 2.30 16.05 -3.40
C PRO A 95 0.79 16.31 -3.65
N THR A 96 0.10 16.92 -2.69
CA THR A 96 -1.36 17.16 -2.73
C THR A 96 -1.77 18.25 -3.74
N GLU A 97 -0.86 19.13 -4.17
CA GLU A 97 -1.12 20.07 -5.27
C GLU A 97 -1.45 19.36 -6.60
N PHE A 98 -1.08 18.08 -6.74
CA PHE A 98 -1.43 17.25 -7.88
C PHE A 98 -2.76 16.49 -7.69
N ALA A 99 -3.50 16.71 -6.61
CA ALA A 99 -4.74 15.98 -6.34
C ALA A 99 -5.83 16.18 -7.43
N SER A 100 -5.75 17.28 -8.19
CA SER A 100 -6.66 17.62 -9.28
C SER A 100 -6.21 17.11 -10.65
N VAL A 101 -5.04 16.47 -10.78
CA VAL A 101 -4.60 15.95 -12.07
C VAL A 101 -5.46 14.77 -12.51
N GLN A 102 -5.72 14.72 -13.82
CA GLN A 102 -6.41 13.59 -14.42
C GLN A 102 -5.47 12.40 -14.50
N LEU A 103 -5.85 11.30 -13.83
CA LEU A 103 -5.14 10.03 -13.89
C LEU A 103 -5.67 9.16 -15.02
N GLU A 104 -4.78 8.35 -15.58
CA GLU A 104 -5.15 7.26 -16.48
C GLU A 104 -5.40 6.00 -15.66
N TYR A 105 -6.55 5.36 -15.86
CA TYR A 105 -6.89 4.12 -15.16
C TYR A 105 -6.83 2.93 -16.10
N SER A 106 -6.43 1.78 -15.58
CA SER A 106 -6.48 0.51 -16.28
C SER A 106 -6.76 -0.63 -15.32
N SER A 107 -7.33 -1.71 -15.85
CA SER A 107 -7.50 -2.98 -15.11
C SER A 107 -6.57 -4.03 -15.70
N SER A 108 -6.09 -4.91 -14.83
CA SER A 108 -5.40 -6.14 -15.21
C SER A 108 -6.27 -7.09 -16.04
N ASP A 109 -7.57 -7.11 -15.76
CA ASP A 109 -8.56 -8.00 -16.35
C ASP A 109 -9.93 -7.29 -16.36
N ASN A 110 -10.27 -6.70 -17.51
CA ASN A 110 -11.54 -5.99 -17.70
C ASN A 110 -12.77 -6.93 -17.67
N ASP A 111 -12.59 -8.23 -17.95
CA ASP A 111 -13.69 -9.20 -17.86
C ASP A 111 -14.10 -9.42 -16.40
N VAL A 112 -13.13 -9.35 -15.47
CA VAL A 112 -13.38 -9.49 -14.03
C VAL A 112 -13.82 -8.17 -13.41
N ALA A 113 -13.07 -7.10 -13.63
CA ALA A 113 -13.42 -5.76 -13.17
C ALA A 113 -12.89 -4.71 -14.15
N SER A 114 -13.76 -3.86 -14.65
CA SER A 114 -13.39 -2.73 -15.49
C SER A 114 -13.32 -1.45 -14.66
N VAL A 115 -12.51 -0.49 -15.07
CA VAL A 115 -12.43 0.84 -14.44
C VAL A 115 -12.64 1.91 -15.50
N ASP A 116 -13.43 2.93 -15.18
CA ASP A 116 -13.65 4.07 -16.06
C ASP A 116 -12.60 5.18 -15.84
N ASN A 117 -12.67 6.23 -16.66
CA ASN A 117 -11.76 7.38 -16.58
C ASN A 117 -11.92 8.20 -15.28
N ASN A 118 -12.99 7.96 -14.51
CA ASN A 118 -13.24 8.62 -13.23
C ASN A 118 -12.77 7.77 -12.03
N GLY A 119 -12.14 6.61 -12.28
CA GLY A 119 -11.71 5.69 -11.23
C GLY A 119 -12.85 4.91 -10.58
N VAL A 120 -14.01 4.81 -11.23
CA VAL A 120 -15.12 3.95 -10.81
C VAL A 120 -14.89 2.55 -11.33
N VAL A 121 -14.80 1.60 -10.41
CA VAL A 121 -14.61 0.18 -10.70
C VAL A 121 -15.96 -0.50 -10.78
N THR A 122 -16.22 -1.18 -11.89
CA THR A 122 -17.42 -2.02 -12.11
C THR A 122 -17.02 -3.47 -12.08
N TYR A 123 -17.69 -4.24 -11.22
CA TYR A 123 -17.45 -5.67 -11.07
C TYR A 123 -18.29 -6.46 -12.08
N ASN A 124 -17.62 -7.19 -12.98
CA ASN A 124 -18.28 -7.80 -14.15
C ASN A 124 -18.39 -9.32 -14.00
N LYS A 125 -17.34 -9.98 -13.48
CA LYS A 125 -17.26 -11.44 -13.42
C LYS A 125 -16.47 -11.90 -12.21
N VAL A 126 -16.81 -13.08 -11.70
CA VAL A 126 -16.10 -13.73 -10.60
C VAL A 126 -14.59 -13.81 -10.87
N GLY A 127 -13.78 -13.35 -9.93
CA GLY A 127 -12.33 -13.33 -10.08
C GLY A 127 -11.63 -12.29 -9.20
N GLU A 128 -10.33 -12.13 -9.43
CA GLU A 128 -9.51 -11.07 -8.86
C GLU A 128 -8.93 -10.24 -10.00
N ALA A 129 -8.89 -8.92 -9.84
CA ALA A 129 -8.21 -8.01 -10.75
C ALA A 129 -7.40 -6.98 -9.95
N LYS A 130 -6.46 -6.31 -10.62
CA LYS A 130 -5.76 -5.15 -10.09
C LYS A 130 -6.15 -3.92 -10.91
N ILE A 131 -6.51 -2.86 -10.22
CA ILE A 131 -6.77 -1.55 -10.79
C ILE A 131 -5.51 -0.72 -10.64
N ILE A 132 -5.04 -0.13 -11.73
CA ILE A 132 -3.82 0.65 -11.82
C ILE A 132 -4.21 2.07 -12.21
N ALA A 133 -3.72 3.05 -11.48
CA ALA A 133 -3.80 4.46 -11.84
C ALA A 133 -2.40 4.96 -12.17
N SER A 134 -2.24 5.66 -13.29
CA SER A 134 -0.96 6.19 -13.74
C SER A 134 -1.04 7.66 -14.13
N TYR A 135 0.08 8.35 -13.94
CA TYR A 135 0.30 9.69 -14.45
C TYR A 135 1.67 9.74 -15.10
N THR A 136 1.72 10.29 -16.32
CA THR A 136 2.96 10.45 -17.08
C THR A 136 3.21 11.93 -17.31
N GLN A 137 4.41 12.39 -16.94
CA GLN A 137 4.84 13.77 -17.15
C GLN A 137 6.22 13.81 -17.78
N GLU A 138 6.43 14.78 -18.67
CA GLU A 138 7.75 15.13 -19.20
C GLU A 138 8.39 16.22 -18.34
N ILE A 139 9.57 15.95 -17.78
CA ILE A 139 10.36 16.95 -17.05
C ILE A 139 11.78 16.97 -17.61
N ASN A 140 12.22 18.12 -18.11
CA ASN A 140 13.57 18.32 -18.65
C ASN A 140 13.96 17.28 -19.71
N GLY A 141 13.02 16.91 -20.60
CA GLY A 141 13.22 15.90 -21.66
C GLY A 141 13.26 14.45 -21.15
N LYS A 142 12.82 14.20 -19.92
CA LYS A 142 12.70 12.86 -19.33
C LYS A 142 11.24 12.55 -19.02
N THR A 143 10.75 11.45 -19.59
CA THR A 143 9.45 10.86 -19.25
C THR A 143 9.48 10.27 -17.83
N ILE A 144 8.58 10.73 -16.98
CA ILE A 144 8.37 10.22 -15.63
C ILE A 144 6.96 9.65 -15.56
N CYS A 145 6.85 8.33 -15.41
CA CYS A 145 5.59 7.66 -15.12
C CYS A 145 5.54 7.30 -13.63
N VAL A 146 4.48 7.72 -12.94
CA VAL A 146 4.17 7.34 -11.56
C VAL A 146 2.89 6.52 -11.59
N LYS A 147 2.86 5.43 -10.83
CA LYS A 147 1.70 4.54 -10.76
C LYS A 147 1.31 4.25 -9.32
N GLY A 148 0.05 3.93 -9.12
CA GLY A 148 -0.50 3.31 -7.93
C GLY A 148 -1.34 2.10 -8.34
N ALA A 149 -1.41 1.08 -7.49
CA ALA A 149 -2.20 -0.13 -7.76
C ALA A 149 -3.02 -0.54 -6.54
N CYS A 150 -4.20 -1.13 -6.80
CA CYS A 150 -5.07 -1.71 -5.78
C CYS A 150 -5.67 -3.03 -6.27
N LYS A 151 -5.76 -4.03 -5.39
CA LYS A 151 -6.35 -5.34 -5.70
C LYS A 151 -7.85 -5.33 -5.38
N VAL A 152 -8.65 -5.82 -6.32
CA VAL A 152 -10.11 -5.96 -6.22
C VAL A 152 -10.55 -7.40 -6.49
N SER A 153 -11.72 -7.80 -5.97
CA SER A 153 -12.25 -9.15 -6.19
C SER A 153 -13.79 -9.18 -6.26
N CYS A 154 -14.30 -9.83 -7.31
CA CYS A 154 -15.72 -10.08 -7.52
C CYS A 154 -16.11 -11.48 -7.04
N GLN A 155 -17.20 -11.60 -6.31
CA GLN A 155 -17.75 -12.88 -5.83
C GLN A 155 -18.71 -13.54 -6.83
N GLY A 156 -19.01 -12.90 -7.95
CA GLY A 156 -20.03 -13.32 -8.91
C GLY A 156 -21.39 -12.68 -8.63
N GLU A 157 -22.46 -13.29 -9.14
CA GLU A 157 -23.83 -12.78 -9.00
C GLU A 157 -24.37 -12.80 -7.55
N LYS A 158 -25.24 -11.83 -7.22
CA LYS A 158 -25.85 -11.72 -5.89
C LYS A 158 -26.82 -12.90 -5.60
N PRO A 159 -26.79 -13.49 -4.39
CA PRO A 159 -27.78 -14.51 -3.99
C PRO A 159 -29.21 -13.95 -3.98
N LYS A 160 -30.18 -14.67 -4.55
CA LYS A 160 -31.62 -14.35 -4.42
C LYS A 160 -32.19 -14.86 -3.09
N GLU A 161 -33.30 -14.26 -2.63
CA GLU A 161 -33.96 -14.59 -1.36
C GLU A 161 -34.65 -15.97 -1.37
N ASN A 162 -35.20 -16.40 -2.51
CA ASN A 162 -35.82 -17.71 -2.71
C ASN A 162 -34.83 -18.71 -3.33
N MET A 163 -34.08 -19.38 -2.46
CA MET A 163 -33.11 -20.39 -2.88
C MET A 163 -33.83 -21.63 -3.41
N ASN A 164 -33.52 -22.06 -4.64
CA ASN A 164 -34.02 -23.31 -5.22
C ASN A 164 -32.84 -24.19 -5.65
N LEU A 165 -32.96 -25.50 -5.42
CA LEU A 165 -32.03 -26.51 -5.95
C LEU A 165 -32.68 -27.20 -7.15
N SER A 166 -31.97 -27.26 -8.27
CA SER A 166 -32.46 -27.89 -9.50
C SER A 166 -31.36 -28.67 -10.21
N PHE A 167 -31.75 -29.53 -11.14
CA PHE A 167 -30.84 -30.34 -11.94
C PHE A 167 -30.88 -29.91 -13.40
N SER A 168 -29.73 -29.68 -14.03
CA SER A 168 -29.61 -29.33 -15.45
C SER A 168 -28.90 -30.43 -16.22
N SER A 169 -29.46 -30.80 -17.38
CA SER A 169 -28.90 -31.78 -18.32
C SER A 169 -27.60 -31.34 -19.01
N GLY A 170 -27.08 -30.15 -18.70
CA GLY A 170 -25.73 -29.73 -19.08
C GLY A 170 -25.62 -28.90 -20.37
N SER A 171 -26.74 -28.42 -20.93
CA SER A 171 -26.70 -27.39 -21.97
C SER A 171 -26.66 -26.00 -21.32
N VAL A 172 -25.90 -25.08 -21.92
CA VAL A 172 -25.64 -23.70 -21.42
C VAL A 172 -26.92 -22.85 -21.34
N ASN A 173 -28.06 -23.38 -21.79
CA ASN A 173 -29.37 -22.77 -21.62
C ASN A 173 -30.11 -23.32 -20.37
N PRO A 174 -30.56 -22.46 -19.44
CA PRO A 174 -31.33 -22.84 -18.25
C PRO A 174 -32.74 -23.41 -18.51
N SER A 175 -33.13 -23.65 -19.76
CA SER A 175 -34.52 -23.94 -20.16
C SER A 175 -34.99 -25.38 -19.94
N ALA A 176 -34.15 -26.29 -19.43
CA ALA A 176 -34.54 -27.68 -19.19
C ALA A 176 -34.02 -28.20 -17.84
N TYR A 177 -34.64 -27.73 -16.76
CA TYR A 177 -34.49 -28.40 -15.46
C TYR A 177 -35.18 -29.77 -15.53
N ILE A 178 -34.46 -30.80 -15.09
CA ILE A 178 -34.93 -32.19 -15.18
C ILE A 178 -35.29 -32.73 -13.80
N LYS A 179 -36.31 -33.59 -13.76
CA LYS A 179 -36.68 -34.40 -12.58
C LYS A 179 -36.25 -35.85 -12.71
N GLN A 180 -35.79 -36.25 -13.90
CA GLN A 180 -35.40 -37.62 -14.19
C GLN A 180 -34.20 -37.67 -15.13
N VAL A 181 -33.37 -38.70 -15.00
CA VAL A 181 -32.19 -38.95 -15.85
C VAL A 181 -31.95 -40.46 -16.01
N GLY A 182 -31.43 -40.90 -17.15
CA GLY A 182 -31.00 -42.29 -17.33
C GLY A 182 -29.70 -42.60 -16.59
N VAL A 183 -29.43 -43.88 -16.31
CA VAL A 183 -28.14 -44.37 -15.77
C VAL A 183 -26.97 -43.98 -16.69
N GLY A 184 -25.77 -43.83 -16.12
CA GLY A 184 -24.55 -43.55 -16.90
C GLY A 184 -24.45 -42.10 -17.40
N ARG A 185 -25.17 -41.15 -16.78
CA ARG A 185 -25.16 -39.72 -17.12
C ARG A 185 -24.53 -38.89 -16.00
N ARG A 186 -24.04 -37.70 -16.39
CA ARG A 186 -23.65 -36.63 -15.46
C ARG A 186 -24.63 -35.47 -15.57
N VAL A 187 -25.10 -34.99 -14.44
CA VAL A 187 -26.06 -33.89 -14.33
C VAL A 187 -25.45 -32.78 -13.48
N GLN A 188 -25.66 -31.52 -13.87
CA GLN A 188 -25.21 -30.39 -13.06
C GLN A 188 -26.26 -30.06 -12.00
N ILE A 189 -25.80 -29.98 -10.74
CA ILE A 189 -26.59 -29.46 -9.62
C ILE A 189 -26.50 -27.93 -9.67
N VAL A 190 -27.65 -27.29 -9.79
CA VAL A 190 -27.78 -25.85 -10.00
C VAL A 190 -28.46 -25.24 -8.79
N PHE A 191 -27.74 -24.34 -8.12
CA PHE A 191 -28.29 -23.54 -7.02
C PHE A 191 -28.81 -22.21 -7.57
N ASN A 192 -30.04 -21.86 -7.21
CA ASN A 192 -30.70 -20.61 -7.58
C ASN A 192 -30.61 -20.30 -9.09
N TYR A 193 -30.95 -21.30 -9.91
CA TYR A 193 -30.94 -21.22 -11.38
C TYR A 193 -29.57 -20.89 -12.02
N GLY A 194 -28.46 -21.02 -11.28
CA GLY A 194 -27.10 -20.82 -11.79
C GLY A 194 -26.55 -19.41 -11.57
N ASN A 195 -27.39 -18.51 -11.04
CA ASN A 195 -27.08 -17.08 -10.87
C ASN A 195 -26.46 -16.78 -9.51
N THR A 196 -25.82 -17.74 -8.83
CA THR A 196 -25.22 -17.47 -7.52
C THR A 196 -24.04 -18.41 -7.30
N ARG A 197 -22.85 -17.84 -7.06
CA ARG A 197 -21.70 -18.59 -6.55
C ARG A 197 -21.65 -18.45 -5.04
N ALA A 198 -22.57 -19.15 -4.38
CA ALA A 198 -22.48 -19.35 -2.95
C ALA A 198 -21.17 -20.12 -2.66
N THR A 199 -20.22 -19.47 -1.98
CA THR A 199 -18.97 -20.10 -1.55
C THR A 199 -19.27 -21.05 -0.38
N ASN A 200 -18.64 -22.23 -0.37
CA ASN A 200 -18.85 -23.32 0.60
C ASN A 200 -20.21 -24.04 0.49
N LEU A 201 -20.74 -24.25 -0.73
CA LEU A 201 -21.81 -25.21 -0.94
C LEU A 201 -21.25 -26.63 -0.85
N THR A 202 -21.85 -27.47 0.00
CA THR A 202 -21.62 -28.91 -0.01
C THR A 202 -22.92 -29.61 -0.38
N TYR A 203 -22.80 -30.72 -1.11
CA TYR A 203 -23.94 -31.50 -1.56
C TYR A 203 -23.79 -32.94 -1.08
N VAL A 204 -24.91 -33.52 -0.64
CA VAL A 204 -24.97 -34.90 -0.16
C VAL A 204 -26.13 -35.60 -0.84
N SER A 205 -25.90 -36.82 -1.32
CA SER A 205 -26.93 -37.72 -1.84
C SER A 205 -27.51 -38.54 -0.69
N SER A 206 -28.84 -38.75 -0.69
CA SER A 206 -29.49 -39.69 0.23
C SER A 206 -29.05 -41.14 0.00
N ASP A 207 -28.66 -41.50 -1.24
CA ASP A 207 -28.13 -42.81 -1.59
C ASP A 207 -26.97 -42.67 -2.60
N PRO A 208 -25.71 -42.71 -2.14
CA PRO A 208 -24.53 -42.63 -2.99
C PRO A 208 -24.33 -43.80 -3.95
N GLN A 209 -24.98 -44.95 -3.74
CA GLN A 209 -24.91 -46.11 -4.64
C GLN A 209 -25.85 -45.96 -5.84
N VAL A 210 -26.94 -45.21 -5.67
CA VAL A 210 -27.88 -44.86 -6.75
C VAL A 210 -27.41 -43.60 -7.47
N ALA A 211 -26.99 -42.57 -6.74
CA ALA A 211 -26.42 -41.35 -7.29
C ALA A 211 -25.27 -40.79 -6.45
N ALA A 212 -24.06 -40.75 -7.02
CA ALA A 212 -22.92 -40.11 -6.36
C ALA A 212 -22.89 -38.60 -6.66
N VAL A 213 -22.53 -37.80 -5.66
CA VAL A 213 -22.42 -36.34 -5.80
C VAL A 213 -21.01 -35.87 -5.50
N HIS A 214 -20.43 -35.11 -6.42
CA HIS A 214 -19.10 -34.52 -6.26
C HIS A 214 -19.07 -33.09 -6.80
N GLY A 215 -18.71 -32.14 -5.93
CA GLY A 215 -18.84 -30.72 -6.24
C GLY A 215 -20.29 -30.40 -6.63
N SER A 216 -20.48 -29.65 -7.71
CA SER A 216 -21.80 -29.31 -8.24
C SER A 216 -22.33 -30.32 -9.28
N TYR A 217 -21.90 -31.58 -9.24
CA TYR A 217 -22.32 -32.59 -10.21
C TYR A 217 -22.85 -33.86 -9.52
N LEU A 218 -23.90 -34.41 -10.11
CA LEU A 218 -24.49 -35.70 -9.78
C LEU A 218 -24.17 -36.71 -10.90
N TYR A 219 -23.81 -37.92 -10.51
CA TYR A 219 -23.52 -39.05 -11.38
C TYR A 219 -24.54 -40.15 -11.12
N SER A 220 -25.32 -40.52 -12.13
CA SER A 220 -26.39 -41.52 -12.02
C SER A 220 -25.81 -42.93 -12.18
N LEU A 221 -25.74 -43.68 -11.08
CA LEU A 221 -25.03 -44.96 -11.01
C LEU A 221 -25.96 -46.17 -11.19
N ALA A 222 -27.12 -46.14 -10.55
CA ALA A 222 -28.12 -47.21 -10.62
C ALA A 222 -29.55 -46.64 -10.65
N PRO A 223 -30.55 -47.40 -11.14
CA PRO A 223 -31.95 -46.98 -11.10
C PRO A 223 -32.45 -46.78 -9.65
N GLY A 224 -33.24 -45.74 -9.42
CA GLY A 224 -33.78 -45.42 -8.10
C GLY A 224 -34.15 -43.95 -7.93
N GLU A 225 -34.67 -43.58 -6.77
CA GLU A 225 -34.97 -42.18 -6.42
C GLU A 225 -34.00 -41.67 -5.36
N VAL A 226 -33.50 -40.45 -5.56
CA VAL A 226 -32.51 -39.84 -4.67
C VAL A 226 -32.89 -38.40 -4.36
N VAL A 227 -32.72 -38.02 -3.09
CA VAL A 227 -32.79 -36.64 -2.63
C VAL A 227 -31.37 -36.09 -2.49
N VAL A 228 -31.07 -34.98 -3.18
CA VAL A 228 -29.82 -34.25 -3.04
C VAL A 228 -30.04 -33.07 -2.11
N THR A 229 -29.22 -32.99 -1.08
CA THR A 229 -29.24 -31.92 -0.07
C THR A 229 -28.06 -30.98 -0.30
N ALA A 230 -28.32 -29.68 -0.45
CA ALA A 230 -27.33 -28.61 -0.54
C ALA A 230 -27.25 -27.85 0.79
N ASN A 231 -26.06 -27.78 1.38
CA ASN A 231 -25.79 -27.01 2.60
C ASN A 231 -25.08 -25.70 2.27
N TYR A 232 -25.58 -24.58 2.79
CA TYR A 232 -25.00 -23.25 2.61
C TYR A 232 -24.90 -22.47 3.94
N GLY A 233 -23.70 -22.02 4.29
CA GLY A 233 -23.46 -21.31 5.56
C GLY A 233 -23.74 -22.20 6.78
N ARG A 234 -24.03 -21.59 7.94
CA ARG A 234 -24.17 -22.36 9.19
C ARG A 234 -25.48 -23.15 9.31
N ASN A 235 -26.60 -22.70 8.72
CA ASN A 235 -27.94 -23.28 8.98
C ASN A 235 -28.92 -23.23 7.79
N ARG A 236 -28.46 -23.04 6.54
CA ARG A 236 -29.39 -22.99 5.38
C ARG A 236 -29.22 -24.26 4.55
N ILE A 237 -30.32 -25.00 4.42
CA ILE A 237 -30.37 -26.29 3.73
C ILE A 237 -31.44 -26.19 2.64
N ASN A 238 -31.16 -26.73 1.47
CA ASN A 238 -32.11 -26.87 0.37
C ASN A 238 -32.04 -28.28 -0.20
N CYS A 239 -33.16 -28.83 -0.66
CA CYS A 239 -33.22 -30.20 -1.15
C CYS A 239 -33.92 -30.26 -2.51
N ALA A 240 -33.51 -31.19 -3.36
CA ALA A 240 -34.18 -31.51 -4.61
C ALA A 240 -34.15 -33.02 -4.87
N GLU A 241 -35.23 -33.53 -5.41
CA GLU A 241 -35.39 -34.93 -5.76
C GLU A 241 -35.11 -35.17 -7.24
N ILE A 242 -34.48 -36.31 -7.55
CA ILE A 242 -34.25 -36.77 -8.92
C ILE A 242 -34.47 -38.28 -9.02
N ARG A 243 -35.19 -38.70 -10.07
CA ARG A 243 -35.41 -40.11 -10.40
C ARG A 243 -34.40 -40.60 -11.44
N ILE A 244 -33.71 -41.70 -11.16
CA ILE A 244 -32.78 -42.35 -12.10
C ILE A 244 -33.48 -43.56 -12.74
N LEU A 245 -33.54 -43.55 -14.06
CA LEU A 245 -34.19 -44.58 -14.87
C LEU A 245 -33.15 -45.53 -15.49
N PRO A 246 -33.49 -46.82 -15.72
CA PRO A 246 -32.68 -47.70 -16.55
C PRO A 246 -32.43 -47.09 -17.94
N ASP A 247 -31.23 -47.26 -18.48
CA ASP A 247 -30.84 -46.80 -19.83
C ASP A 247 -29.98 -47.89 -20.48
N SER A 248 -30.61 -48.70 -21.35
CA SER A 248 -29.96 -49.83 -22.03
C SER A 248 -28.88 -49.40 -23.04
N ASP A 249 -28.87 -48.13 -23.44
CA ASP A 249 -27.87 -47.54 -24.33
C ASP A 249 -26.80 -46.75 -23.57
N ALA A 250 -26.75 -46.88 -22.24
CA ALA A 250 -25.71 -46.24 -21.43
C ALA A 250 -24.32 -46.81 -21.75
N TYR A 251 -23.31 -45.94 -21.78
CA TYR A 251 -21.91 -46.35 -21.90
C TYR A 251 -21.21 -46.18 -20.55
N ILE A 252 -20.73 -47.28 -19.98
CA ILE A 252 -20.06 -47.32 -18.69
C ILE A 252 -18.54 -47.39 -18.93
N PRO A 253 -17.75 -46.38 -18.53
CA PRO A 253 -16.30 -46.41 -18.72
C PRO A 253 -15.63 -47.58 -17.98
N VAL A 254 -14.77 -48.33 -18.69
CA VAL A 254 -13.95 -49.45 -18.16
C VAL A 254 -12.48 -49.07 -18.04
N THR A 255 -11.92 -48.36 -19.03
CA THR A 255 -10.55 -47.86 -18.99
C THR A 255 -10.35 -46.70 -19.96
N PHE A 256 -9.21 -46.03 -19.90
CA PHE A 256 -8.82 -44.99 -20.85
C PHE A 256 -7.31 -45.01 -21.08
N ALA A 257 -6.87 -44.44 -22.21
CA ALA A 257 -5.45 -44.29 -22.53
C ALA A 257 -5.09 -42.81 -22.69
N PHE A 258 -3.90 -42.43 -22.22
CA PHE A 258 -3.33 -41.11 -22.50
C PHE A 258 -2.77 -41.03 -23.94
N TYR A 259 -2.47 -39.82 -24.39
CA TYR A 259 -1.60 -39.62 -25.55
C TYR A 259 -0.16 -40.01 -25.22
N ASP A 260 0.60 -40.45 -26.23
CA ASP A 260 1.98 -40.94 -26.04
C ASP A 260 2.92 -39.83 -25.55
N ASN A 261 2.64 -38.57 -25.88
CA ASN A 261 3.42 -37.41 -25.45
C ASN A 261 2.98 -36.84 -24.09
N ILE A 262 2.13 -37.55 -23.33
CA ILE A 262 1.59 -36.99 -22.08
C ILE A 262 2.67 -36.68 -21.04
N ASP A 263 3.76 -37.44 -21.04
CA ASP A 263 4.92 -37.21 -20.16
C ASP A 263 5.78 -36.01 -20.56
N SER A 264 5.73 -35.61 -21.84
CA SER A 264 6.45 -34.45 -22.36
C SER A 264 5.56 -33.23 -22.61
N LEU A 265 4.28 -33.29 -22.19
CA LEU A 265 3.33 -32.21 -22.36
C LEU A 265 3.73 -31.00 -21.50
N ASN A 266 4.29 -29.97 -22.14
CA ASN A 266 4.60 -28.70 -21.50
C ASN A 266 3.33 -27.86 -21.35
N MET A 267 2.83 -27.72 -20.12
CA MET A 267 1.73 -26.82 -19.82
C MET A 267 2.25 -25.41 -19.50
N GLU A 268 1.64 -24.38 -20.08
CA GLU A 268 1.95 -22.98 -19.81
C GLU A 268 0.77 -22.33 -19.09
N HIS A 269 1.09 -21.42 -18.17
CA HIS A 269 0.11 -20.59 -17.48
C HIS A 269 -0.68 -19.71 -18.47
N GLY A 270 -1.99 -19.59 -18.25
CA GLY A 270 -2.90 -18.78 -19.09
C GLY A 270 -3.49 -19.53 -20.29
N TYR A 271 -3.12 -20.79 -20.51
CA TYR A 271 -3.62 -21.60 -21.61
C TYR A 271 -4.72 -22.59 -21.18
N CYS A 272 -5.47 -23.06 -22.17
CA CYS A 272 -6.49 -24.10 -22.02
C CYS A 272 -6.10 -25.33 -22.83
N TYR A 273 -6.10 -26.50 -22.19
CA TYR A 273 -5.74 -27.77 -22.81
C TYR A 273 -6.99 -28.64 -22.94
N SER A 274 -7.32 -29.04 -24.17
CA SER A 274 -8.45 -29.95 -24.42
C SER A 274 -8.16 -31.32 -23.82
N ILE A 275 -9.02 -31.79 -22.92
CA ILE A 275 -8.83 -33.10 -22.29
C ILE A 275 -8.82 -34.19 -23.37
N GLY A 276 -9.77 -34.15 -24.30
CA GLY A 276 -9.90 -35.18 -25.34
C GLY A 276 -8.99 -35.01 -26.55
N SER A 277 -8.15 -33.98 -26.60
CA SER A 277 -7.22 -33.76 -27.71
C SER A 277 -5.76 -33.73 -27.26
N SER A 278 -5.51 -33.62 -25.95
CA SER A 278 -4.16 -33.44 -25.41
C SER A 278 -3.86 -34.34 -24.21
N ILE A 279 -4.89 -34.87 -23.53
CA ILE A 279 -4.72 -35.64 -22.29
C ILE A 279 -5.13 -37.10 -22.53
N ILE A 280 -6.44 -37.35 -22.68
CA ILE A 280 -7.00 -38.68 -22.85
C ILE A 280 -7.22 -38.92 -24.34
N ARG A 281 -6.53 -39.91 -24.91
CA ARG A 281 -6.59 -40.26 -26.33
C ARG A 281 -7.83 -41.10 -26.67
N SER A 282 -8.08 -42.13 -25.87
CA SER A 282 -9.19 -43.06 -26.07
C SER A 282 -9.84 -43.46 -24.75
N ILE A 283 -11.12 -43.82 -24.83
CA ILE A 283 -11.89 -44.36 -23.70
C ILE A 283 -12.53 -45.67 -24.16
N THR A 284 -12.38 -46.71 -23.35
CA THR A 284 -13.07 -47.99 -23.54
C THR A 284 -14.26 -48.04 -22.59
N ALA A 285 -15.44 -48.38 -23.10
CA ALA A 285 -16.68 -48.43 -22.34
C ALA A 285 -17.53 -49.64 -22.74
N GLN A 286 -18.26 -50.17 -21.76
CA GLN A 286 -19.25 -51.22 -21.98
C GLN A 286 -20.61 -50.60 -22.30
N LYS A 287 -21.29 -51.16 -23.30
CA LYS A 287 -22.64 -50.73 -23.70
C LYS A 287 -23.69 -51.51 -22.89
N GLY A 288 -24.36 -50.80 -21.98
CA GLY A 288 -25.55 -51.26 -21.24
C GLY A 288 -25.52 -52.74 -20.80
N ASP A 289 -26.62 -53.44 -21.06
CA ASP A 289 -26.83 -54.84 -20.68
C ASP A 289 -26.14 -55.86 -21.60
N SER A 290 -25.63 -55.43 -22.77
CA SER A 290 -24.99 -56.35 -23.73
C SER A 290 -23.58 -56.75 -23.31
N GLY A 291 -22.93 -55.96 -22.45
CA GLY A 291 -21.55 -56.17 -22.02
C GLY A 291 -20.51 -55.94 -23.13
N GLU A 292 -20.92 -55.48 -24.31
CA GLU A 292 -20.04 -55.25 -25.45
C GLU A 292 -19.12 -54.05 -25.18
N GLU A 293 -17.81 -54.25 -25.33
CA GLU A 293 -16.81 -53.19 -25.17
C GLU A 293 -16.56 -52.45 -26.48
N ILE A 294 -16.68 -51.13 -26.42
CA ILE A 294 -16.28 -50.24 -27.51
C ILE A 294 -15.13 -49.36 -27.05
N THR A 295 -14.15 -49.13 -27.92
CA THR A 295 -13.10 -48.13 -27.70
C THR A 295 -13.33 -46.98 -28.66
N VAL A 296 -13.44 -45.76 -28.12
CA VAL A 296 -13.70 -44.57 -28.91
C VAL A 296 -12.60 -43.54 -28.72
N THR A 297 -12.23 -42.88 -29.81
CA THR A 297 -11.41 -41.67 -29.83
C THR A 297 -12.26 -40.46 -30.17
N LYS A 298 -11.78 -39.25 -29.85
CA LYS A 298 -12.47 -38.01 -30.19
C LYS A 298 -12.59 -37.79 -31.71
N SER A 299 -11.65 -38.29 -32.49
CA SER A 299 -11.66 -38.19 -33.95
C SER A 299 -12.65 -39.15 -34.61
N GLU A 300 -12.78 -40.37 -34.09
CA GLU A 300 -13.65 -41.40 -34.67
C GLU A 300 -15.13 -41.21 -34.27
N ASN A 301 -15.39 -40.94 -32.98
CA ASN A 301 -16.75 -40.77 -32.49
C ASN A 301 -16.82 -39.66 -31.43
N PRO A 302 -16.81 -38.38 -31.83
CA PRO A 302 -16.79 -37.25 -30.90
C PRO A 302 -18.01 -37.22 -29.96
N ALA A 303 -19.19 -37.62 -30.44
CA ALA A 303 -20.43 -37.57 -29.68
C ALA A 303 -20.44 -38.56 -28.50
N ILE A 304 -19.97 -39.79 -28.72
CA ILE A 304 -19.83 -40.79 -27.64
C ILE A 304 -18.65 -40.42 -26.73
N TYR A 305 -17.53 -40.01 -27.33
CA TYR A 305 -16.34 -39.62 -26.57
C TYR A 305 -16.64 -38.46 -25.60
N ASP A 306 -17.29 -37.39 -26.06
CA ASP A 306 -17.60 -36.23 -25.22
C ASP A 306 -18.59 -36.58 -24.08
N LYS A 307 -19.50 -37.53 -24.30
CA LYS A 307 -20.36 -38.07 -23.23
C LYS A 307 -19.52 -38.82 -22.20
N LEU A 308 -18.65 -39.72 -22.63
CA LEU A 308 -17.80 -40.54 -21.74
C LEU A 308 -16.81 -39.70 -20.93
N ILE A 309 -16.11 -38.75 -21.56
CA ILE A 309 -15.14 -37.89 -20.86
C ILE A 309 -15.81 -36.98 -19.83
N SER A 310 -17.09 -36.68 -20.03
CA SER A 310 -17.88 -35.91 -19.06
C SER A 310 -18.08 -36.69 -17.74
N LEU A 311 -18.09 -38.03 -17.79
CA LEU A 311 -18.32 -38.90 -16.64
C LEU A 311 -17.11 -38.98 -15.72
N PHE A 312 -15.89 -38.78 -16.23
CA PHE A 312 -14.70 -38.78 -15.39
C PHE A 312 -14.68 -37.58 -14.45
N ARG A 313 -14.33 -37.81 -13.18
CA ARG A 313 -13.96 -36.80 -12.20
C ARG A 313 -12.48 -36.48 -12.35
N LEU A 314 -12.16 -35.20 -12.49
CA LEU A 314 -10.79 -34.70 -12.63
C LEU A 314 -10.53 -33.76 -11.47
N GLU A 315 -9.77 -34.23 -10.50
CA GLU A 315 -9.42 -33.48 -9.29
C GLU A 315 -7.96 -33.05 -9.35
N SER A 316 -7.76 -31.75 -9.26
CA SER A 316 -6.42 -31.19 -9.13
C SER A 316 -6.03 -31.12 -7.66
N SER A 317 -4.80 -31.51 -7.33
CA SER A 317 -4.23 -31.28 -5.99
C SER A 317 -4.13 -29.79 -5.65
N ASN A 318 -4.13 -28.91 -6.65
CA ASN A 318 -4.20 -27.47 -6.48
C ASN A 318 -5.01 -26.81 -7.61
N SER A 319 -6.29 -26.55 -7.34
CA SER A 319 -7.20 -25.90 -8.30
C SER A 319 -6.83 -24.45 -8.63
N GLY A 320 -5.94 -23.83 -7.85
CA GLY A 320 -5.37 -22.52 -8.17
C GLY A 320 -4.34 -22.58 -9.30
N ILE A 321 -3.72 -23.75 -9.54
CA ILE A 321 -2.76 -23.96 -10.63
C ILE A 321 -3.47 -24.51 -11.87
N LEU A 322 -4.16 -25.65 -11.71
CA LEU A 322 -4.82 -26.37 -12.81
C LEU A 322 -6.24 -26.70 -12.40
N SER A 323 -7.22 -26.30 -13.19
CA SER A 323 -8.64 -26.58 -12.90
C SER A 323 -9.37 -27.04 -14.15
N ARG A 324 -10.41 -27.86 -13.99
CA ARG A 324 -11.26 -28.28 -15.11
C ARG A 324 -12.34 -27.23 -15.38
N LYS A 325 -12.50 -26.85 -16.65
CA LYS A 325 -13.67 -26.11 -17.17
C LYS A 325 -14.24 -26.84 -18.39
N GLY A 326 -15.39 -27.49 -18.21
CA GLY A 326 -16.00 -28.30 -19.27
C GLY A 326 -15.07 -29.45 -19.70
N ASN A 327 -14.75 -29.54 -20.98
CA ASN A 327 -13.82 -30.52 -21.55
C ASN A 327 -12.38 -30.00 -21.66
N TYR A 328 -12.05 -28.92 -20.96
CA TYR A 328 -10.73 -28.32 -20.93
C TYR A 328 -10.13 -28.31 -19.52
N LEU A 329 -8.81 -28.35 -19.46
CA LEU A 329 -8.02 -27.98 -18.29
C LEU A 329 -7.48 -26.56 -18.48
N VAL A 330 -7.66 -25.72 -17.47
CA VAL A 330 -7.27 -24.31 -17.49
C VAL A 330 -6.16 -24.09 -16.46
N THR A 331 -5.06 -23.48 -16.90
CA THR A 331 -3.88 -23.20 -16.07
C THR A 331 -3.98 -21.79 -15.47
N SER A 332 -4.51 -21.68 -14.25
CA SER A 332 -4.70 -20.42 -13.52
C SER A 332 -3.53 -20.03 -12.60
N GLY A 333 -2.53 -20.90 -12.50
CA GLY A 333 -1.27 -20.66 -11.82
C GLY A 333 -0.18 -21.54 -12.43
N TYR A 334 0.98 -21.61 -11.80
CA TYR A 334 2.13 -22.40 -12.25
C TYR A 334 2.67 -23.26 -11.10
N GLY A 335 3.54 -24.21 -11.42
CA GLY A 335 4.12 -25.17 -10.50
C GLY A 335 3.65 -26.60 -10.77
N SER A 336 4.11 -27.52 -9.93
CA SER A 336 3.78 -28.92 -10.06
C SER A 336 2.42 -29.24 -9.46
N VAL A 337 1.60 -29.97 -10.21
CA VAL A 337 0.23 -30.31 -9.80
C VAL A 337 -0.11 -31.74 -10.20
N THR A 338 -0.77 -32.46 -9.31
CA THR A 338 -1.24 -33.82 -9.59
C THR A 338 -2.71 -33.80 -9.94
N LEU A 339 -3.03 -34.25 -11.14
CA LEU A 339 -4.39 -34.49 -11.59
C LEU A 339 -4.77 -35.94 -11.27
N THR A 340 -5.80 -36.12 -10.45
CA THR A 340 -6.42 -37.42 -10.18
C THR A 340 -7.65 -37.57 -11.07
N ILE A 341 -7.62 -38.55 -11.95
CA ILE A 341 -8.70 -38.90 -12.87
C ILE A 341 -9.40 -40.13 -12.31
N THR A 342 -10.70 -40.03 -12.04
CA THR A 342 -11.50 -41.11 -11.43
C THR A 342 -12.79 -41.31 -12.22
N SER A 343 -13.21 -42.55 -12.46
CA SER A 343 -14.57 -42.82 -12.97
C SER A 343 -15.52 -43.08 -11.79
N PRO A 344 -16.54 -42.25 -11.53
CA PRO A 344 -17.53 -42.52 -10.49
C PRO A 344 -18.37 -43.77 -10.74
N LEU A 345 -18.47 -44.20 -12.00
CA LEU A 345 -19.19 -45.40 -12.42
C LEU A 345 -18.36 -46.68 -12.24
N ASN A 346 -17.03 -46.54 -12.14
CA ASN A 346 -16.12 -47.65 -11.88
C ASN A 346 -14.98 -47.16 -10.98
N PRO A 347 -15.12 -47.30 -9.65
CA PRO A 347 -14.15 -46.78 -8.67
C PRO A 347 -12.73 -47.33 -8.84
N ASN A 348 -12.57 -48.48 -9.51
CA ASN A 348 -11.25 -49.07 -9.80
C ASN A 348 -10.45 -48.22 -10.79
N ILE A 349 -11.12 -47.40 -11.60
CA ILE A 349 -10.46 -46.48 -12.52
C ILE A 349 -10.08 -45.23 -11.75
N ARG A 350 -8.89 -45.24 -11.14
CA ARG A 350 -8.30 -44.08 -10.46
C ARG A 350 -6.83 -43.92 -10.81
N VAL A 351 -6.52 -42.95 -11.67
CA VAL A 351 -5.17 -42.69 -12.17
C VAL A 351 -4.72 -41.31 -11.71
N LYS A 352 -3.47 -41.19 -11.26
CA LYS A 352 -2.83 -39.90 -10.95
C LYS A 352 -1.79 -39.57 -12.01
N LYS A 353 -1.82 -38.35 -12.53
CA LYS A 353 -0.81 -37.82 -13.46
C LYS A 353 -0.30 -36.49 -12.93
N GLN A 354 1.02 -36.35 -12.85
CA GLN A 354 1.67 -35.09 -12.50
C GLN A 354 1.86 -34.24 -13.76
N PHE A 355 1.59 -32.94 -13.65
CA PHE A 355 1.83 -31.94 -14.67
C PHE A 355 2.64 -30.81 -14.06
N ASP A 356 3.60 -30.29 -14.81
CA ASP A 356 4.34 -29.09 -14.45
C ASP A 356 3.86 -27.93 -15.32
N VAL A 357 3.18 -26.98 -14.70
CA VAL A 357 2.71 -25.77 -15.38
C VAL A 357 3.78 -24.71 -15.27
N LYS A 358 4.33 -24.27 -16.40
CA LYS A 358 5.35 -23.23 -16.50
C LYS A 358 4.71 -21.84 -16.45
N SER A 359 5.44 -20.87 -15.88
CA SER A 359 5.01 -19.47 -15.88
C SER A 359 5.10 -18.86 -17.27
N SER A 360 4.28 -17.85 -17.56
CA SER A 360 4.36 -17.08 -18.81
C SER A 360 5.52 -16.09 -18.76
N VAL A 361 6.22 -15.87 -19.89
CA VAL A 361 7.32 -14.89 -19.97
C VAL A 361 6.80 -13.46 -19.72
N PRO A 362 7.37 -12.69 -18.79
CA PRO A 362 6.98 -11.30 -18.56
C PRO A 362 7.39 -10.43 -19.76
N LYS A 363 6.53 -9.50 -20.20
CA LYS A 363 6.85 -8.57 -21.30
C LYS A 363 7.33 -7.20 -20.81
N LYS A 364 6.89 -6.78 -19.63
CA LYS A 364 7.26 -5.50 -19.01
C LYS A 364 7.19 -5.61 -17.49
N ILE A 365 8.10 -4.92 -16.80
CA ILE A 365 8.08 -4.72 -15.34
C ILE A 365 7.94 -3.21 -15.08
N GLU A 366 7.15 -2.84 -14.09
CA GLU A 366 7.01 -1.45 -13.66
C GLU A 366 7.09 -1.37 -12.14
N ILE A 367 7.90 -0.44 -11.64
CA ILE A 367 8.09 -0.25 -10.20
C ILE A 367 7.14 0.83 -9.69
N ILE A 368 6.38 0.49 -8.65
CA ILE A 368 5.44 1.35 -7.94
C ILE A 368 6.05 1.73 -6.58
N GLY A 369 6.20 3.02 -6.33
CA GLY A 369 6.64 3.55 -5.04
C GLY A 369 7.07 5.01 -5.14
N ASN A 370 7.65 5.51 -4.05
CA ASN A 370 8.02 6.92 -3.94
C ASN A 370 9.16 7.31 -4.89
N ARG A 371 9.07 8.49 -5.53
CA ARG A 371 10.15 9.05 -6.36
C ARG A 371 11.21 9.81 -5.55
N ALA A 372 10.86 10.24 -4.33
CA ALA A 372 11.79 10.79 -3.37
C ALA A 372 11.51 10.26 -1.96
N ILE A 373 12.59 10.07 -1.21
CA ILE A 373 12.59 9.49 0.14
C ILE A 373 13.51 10.28 1.06
N THR A 374 13.29 10.12 2.36
CA THR A 374 14.16 10.64 3.41
C THR A 374 15.09 9.54 3.93
N PRO A 375 16.40 9.81 4.16
CA PRO A 375 17.30 8.84 4.78
C PRO A 375 16.76 8.28 6.10
N HIS A 376 17.13 7.03 6.39
CA HIS A 376 16.77 6.30 7.61
C HIS A 376 15.27 6.06 7.83
N SER A 377 14.43 6.45 6.87
CA SER A 377 12.99 6.13 6.84
C SER A 377 12.74 4.95 5.91
N GLU A 378 11.78 4.09 6.28
CA GLU A 378 11.41 2.92 5.49
C GLU A 378 10.31 3.28 4.48
N TYR A 379 10.49 2.90 3.22
CA TYR A 379 9.51 3.05 2.15
C TYR A 379 9.29 1.72 1.45
N VAL A 380 8.03 1.41 1.10
CA VAL A 380 7.67 0.16 0.43
C VAL A 380 7.54 0.39 -1.07
N TYR A 381 8.23 -0.43 -1.85
CA TYR A 381 8.13 -0.51 -3.30
C TYR A 381 7.49 -1.83 -3.71
N THR A 382 6.72 -1.80 -4.79
CA THR A 382 6.09 -2.97 -5.38
C THR A 382 6.35 -2.98 -6.88
N ALA A 383 6.15 -4.11 -7.53
CA ALA A 383 6.30 -4.24 -8.97
C ALA A 383 5.00 -4.74 -9.60
N GLU A 384 4.69 -4.24 -10.79
CA GLU A 384 3.61 -4.71 -11.65
C GLU A 384 4.19 -5.25 -12.96
N PHE A 385 3.53 -6.26 -13.50
CA PHE A 385 3.96 -6.96 -14.70
C PHE A 385 2.95 -6.78 -15.82
N SER A 386 3.42 -6.85 -17.07
CA SER A 386 2.56 -6.99 -18.25
C SER A 386 2.92 -8.30 -18.96
N PRO A 387 1.97 -9.22 -19.19
CA PRO A 387 0.59 -9.21 -18.68
C PRO A 387 0.55 -9.34 -17.15
N VAL A 388 -0.52 -8.83 -16.53
CA VAL A 388 -0.65 -8.71 -15.06
C VAL A 388 -0.77 -10.06 -14.35
N ASP A 389 -1.09 -11.11 -15.10
CA ASP A 389 -1.29 -12.47 -14.58
C ASP A 389 0.01 -13.15 -14.13
N TYR A 390 1.17 -12.52 -14.37
CA TYR A 390 2.43 -12.89 -13.73
C TYR A 390 2.38 -12.53 -12.23
N LYS A 391 1.64 -13.32 -11.45
CA LYS A 391 1.62 -13.24 -10.00
C LYS A 391 3.00 -13.64 -9.48
N GLU A 392 3.82 -12.69 -9.02
CA GLU A 392 4.76 -13.00 -7.93
C GLU A 392 5.38 -11.79 -7.23
N LYS A 393 5.18 -11.74 -5.90
CA LYS A 393 6.06 -11.03 -4.96
C LYS A 393 7.33 -11.85 -4.64
N ASN A 394 7.38 -13.14 -4.99
CA ASN A 394 8.42 -14.08 -4.58
C ASN A 394 9.43 -14.45 -5.68
N ARG A 395 9.25 -13.95 -6.90
CA ARG A 395 10.19 -14.12 -8.03
C ARG A 395 10.66 -12.81 -8.61
N ILE A 396 10.71 -11.79 -7.75
CA ILE A 396 11.42 -10.56 -8.04
C ILE A 396 12.63 -10.45 -7.15
N THR A 397 13.75 -10.09 -7.73
CA THR A 397 14.93 -9.70 -6.98
C THR A 397 15.01 -8.17 -6.97
N TRP A 398 15.11 -7.63 -5.76
CA TRP A 398 15.37 -6.21 -5.55
C TRP A 398 16.87 -6.02 -5.34
N SER A 399 17.45 -5.06 -6.03
CA SER A 399 18.84 -4.68 -5.82
C SER A 399 19.03 -3.17 -5.89
N VAL A 400 20.04 -2.67 -5.18
CA VAL A 400 20.46 -1.26 -5.27
C VAL A 400 21.62 -1.21 -6.25
N ILE A 401 21.38 -0.64 -7.43
CA ILE A 401 22.37 -0.51 -8.50
C ILE A 401 23.28 0.70 -8.26
N LYS A 402 22.72 1.77 -7.69
CA LYS A 402 23.46 3.00 -7.40
C LYS A 402 22.95 3.65 -6.12
N GLY A 403 23.87 4.28 -5.37
CA GLY A 403 23.56 5.02 -4.15
C GLY A 403 23.71 4.20 -2.88
N LYS A 404 23.64 4.86 -1.72
CA LYS A 404 23.78 4.21 -0.41
C LYS A 404 22.40 3.92 0.18
N ALA A 405 21.87 2.73 -0.08
CA ALA A 405 20.59 2.26 0.44
C ALA A 405 20.61 0.74 0.65
N LYS A 406 19.64 0.24 1.41
CA LYS A 406 19.34 -1.18 1.57
C LYS A 406 17.90 -1.43 1.14
N ILE A 407 17.67 -2.45 0.32
CA ILE A 407 16.34 -2.91 -0.06
C ILE A 407 16.17 -4.37 0.36
N SER A 408 15.06 -4.68 1.01
CA SER A 408 14.69 -6.06 1.36
C SER A 408 14.06 -6.79 0.16
N GLU A 409 13.97 -8.12 0.24
CA GLU A 409 13.23 -8.96 -0.71
C GLU A 409 11.75 -8.56 -0.85
N THR A 410 11.16 -7.98 0.21
CA THR A 410 9.77 -7.51 0.19
C THR A 410 9.58 -6.12 -0.43
N GLY A 411 10.65 -5.51 -0.96
CA GLY A 411 10.62 -4.16 -1.55
C GLY A 411 10.69 -3.01 -0.53
N LYS A 412 10.92 -3.29 0.76
CA LYS A 412 11.21 -2.25 1.76
C LYS A 412 12.61 -1.65 1.53
N LEU A 413 12.66 -0.37 1.19
CA LEU A 413 13.88 0.40 0.93
C LEU A 413 14.16 1.37 2.09
N THR A 414 15.40 1.42 2.55
CA THR A 414 15.91 2.43 3.49
C THR A 414 17.19 3.04 2.93
N ALA A 415 17.20 4.36 2.71
CA ALA A 415 18.39 5.08 2.31
C ALA A 415 19.32 5.33 3.52
N SER A 416 20.61 5.08 3.37
CA SER A 416 21.61 5.34 4.40
C SER A 416 22.16 6.77 4.34
N MET A 417 22.10 7.43 3.18
CA MET A 417 22.56 8.81 2.98
C MET A 417 21.74 9.55 1.92
N TYR A 418 21.93 10.86 1.86
CA TYR A 418 21.43 11.74 0.81
C TYR A 418 22.04 11.42 -0.56
N GLY A 419 21.31 11.71 -1.62
CA GLY A 419 21.77 11.58 -3.00
C GLY A 419 20.85 10.78 -3.90
N LYS A 420 21.34 10.44 -5.08
CA LYS A 420 20.60 9.66 -6.08
C LYS A 420 20.75 8.16 -5.81
N ILE A 421 19.61 7.47 -5.75
CA ILE A 421 19.52 6.02 -5.62
C ILE A 421 18.90 5.47 -6.90
N VAL A 422 19.40 4.32 -7.36
CA VAL A 422 18.76 3.56 -8.42
C VAL A 422 18.52 2.15 -7.88
N ILE A 423 17.25 1.77 -7.81
CA ILE A 423 16.86 0.40 -7.49
C ILE A 423 16.49 -0.34 -8.76
N ARG A 424 16.75 -1.63 -8.80
CA ARG A 424 16.33 -2.53 -9.85
C ARG A 424 15.36 -3.56 -9.30
N CYS A 425 14.29 -3.77 -10.03
CA CYS A 425 13.43 -4.94 -9.91
C CYS A 425 13.67 -5.83 -11.12
N GLN A 426 14.04 -7.09 -10.89
CA GLN A 426 14.37 -8.05 -11.92
C GLN A 426 13.59 -9.35 -11.71
N SER A 427 13.14 -10.00 -12.78
CA SER A 427 12.52 -11.33 -12.69
C SER A 427 13.58 -12.37 -12.30
N ALA A 428 13.25 -13.24 -11.34
CA ALA A 428 14.11 -14.33 -10.92
C ALA A 428 14.19 -15.44 -11.99
N ASP A 429 13.10 -15.66 -12.72
CA ASP A 429 13.02 -16.69 -13.77
C ASP A 429 13.62 -16.22 -15.10
N TYR A 430 13.52 -14.92 -15.38
CA TYR A 430 13.94 -14.30 -16.63
C TYR A 430 14.84 -13.07 -16.36
N PRO A 431 16.13 -13.28 -16.07
CA PRO A 431 17.04 -12.21 -15.66
C PRO A 431 17.20 -11.06 -16.69
N GLU A 432 16.94 -11.33 -17.96
CA GLU A 432 16.93 -10.34 -19.03
C GLU A 432 15.81 -9.29 -18.88
N PHE A 433 14.74 -9.60 -18.13
CA PHE A 433 13.66 -8.67 -17.84
C PHE A 433 13.87 -7.99 -16.49
N TYR A 434 14.23 -6.72 -16.55
CA TYR A 434 14.36 -5.86 -15.38
C TYR A 434 13.87 -4.45 -15.66
N THR A 435 13.66 -3.68 -14.60
CA THR A 435 13.35 -2.25 -14.68
C THR A 435 14.04 -1.51 -13.55
N ASP A 436 14.58 -0.34 -13.90
CA ASP A 436 15.31 0.51 -12.97
C ASP A 436 14.44 1.71 -12.58
N LEU A 437 14.39 2.00 -11.28
CA LEU A 437 13.73 3.18 -10.73
C LEU A 437 14.77 4.09 -10.09
N GLU A 438 14.85 5.31 -10.60
CA GLU A 438 15.61 6.39 -9.97
C GLU A 438 14.80 7.05 -8.84
N ILE A 439 15.45 7.20 -7.69
CA ILE A 439 14.88 7.76 -6.47
C ILE A 439 15.82 8.85 -5.92
N LYS A 440 15.26 9.97 -5.49
CA LYS A 440 16.00 11.06 -4.84
C LYS A 440 15.93 10.93 -3.32
N SER A 441 17.07 10.67 -2.67
CA SER A 441 17.21 10.73 -1.20
C SER A 441 17.55 12.15 -0.76
N ARG A 442 16.62 12.82 -0.08
CA ARG A 442 16.72 14.23 0.33
C ARG A 442 16.14 14.44 1.72
N LEU A 443 16.52 15.55 2.37
CA LEU A 443 16.05 15.87 3.73
C LEU A 443 14.53 16.03 3.79
N PHE A 444 13.95 16.68 2.78
CA PHE A 444 12.51 16.86 2.64
C PHE A 444 12.03 16.33 1.30
N VAL A 445 11.01 15.46 1.31
CA VAL A 445 10.43 14.88 0.10
C VAL A 445 9.74 15.94 -0.77
N THR A 446 9.21 17.01 -0.18
CA THR A 446 8.57 18.11 -0.90
C THR A 446 8.98 19.46 -0.29
N ALA A 447 8.95 20.53 -1.08
CA ALA A 447 9.21 21.90 -0.58
C ALA A 447 8.15 22.33 0.44
N TYR A 448 6.88 22.01 0.19
CA TYR A 448 5.79 22.21 1.15
C TYR A 448 6.02 21.44 2.46
N GLY A 449 6.51 20.20 2.39
CA GLY A 449 6.85 19.41 3.57
C GLY A 449 7.94 20.05 4.44
N PHE A 450 8.90 20.75 3.83
CA PHE A 450 9.85 21.59 4.56
C PHE A 450 9.14 22.77 5.23
N VAL A 451 8.34 23.54 4.49
CA VAL A 451 7.67 24.75 5.01
C VAL A 451 6.73 24.42 6.16
N ARG A 452 5.87 23.40 5.99
CA ARG A 452 4.97 22.91 7.04
C ARG A 452 5.75 22.54 8.31
N LYS A 453 6.85 21.81 8.16
CA LYS A 453 7.67 21.38 9.30
C LYS A 453 8.41 22.57 9.94
N PHE A 454 8.88 23.52 9.13
CA PHE A 454 9.47 24.77 9.60
C PHE A 454 8.48 25.62 10.42
N MET A 455 7.20 25.64 10.04
CA MET A 455 6.18 26.35 10.79
C MET A 455 5.83 25.67 12.12
N GLY A 456 5.85 24.34 12.15
CA GLY A 456 5.58 23.58 13.38
C GLY A 456 6.66 23.76 14.45
N HIS A 457 7.94 23.68 14.06
CA HIS A 457 9.07 23.66 15.00
C HIS A 457 9.98 24.89 14.87
N GLY A 458 10.34 25.24 13.64
CA GLY A 458 11.27 26.33 13.32
C GLY A 458 10.82 27.71 13.81
N LEU A 459 9.52 28.02 13.80
CA LEU A 459 9.00 29.31 14.32
C LEU A 459 9.23 29.48 15.83
N LEU A 460 9.04 28.41 16.60
CA LEU A 460 9.24 28.45 18.05
C LEU A 460 10.73 28.56 18.38
N SER A 461 11.57 27.86 17.60
CA SER A 461 13.02 28.00 17.64
C SER A 461 13.47 29.41 17.22
N ALA A 462 12.77 30.08 16.32
CA ALA A 462 13.01 31.49 15.98
C ALA A 462 12.80 32.43 17.17
N LEU A 463 11.74 32.23 17.97
CA LEU A 463 11.53 33.01 19.19
C LEU A 463 12.67 32.80 20.21
N LEU A 464 13.17 31.57 20.33
CA LEU A 464 14.33 31.28 21.18
C LEU A 464 15.59 31.99 20.66
N GLY A 465 15.89 31.89 19.37
CA GLY A 465 17.04 32.56 18.77
C GLY A 465 16.98 34.09 18.90
N PHE A 466 15.79 34.67 18.78
CA PHE A 466 15.55 36.09 19.08
C PHE A 466 15.91 36.44 20.53
N GLY A 467 15.45 35.63 21.50
CA GLY A 467 15.72 35.83 22.92
C GLY A 467 17.20 35.66 23.29
N ILE A 468 17.84 34.60 22.78
CA ILE A 468 19.27 34.33 22.99
C ILE A 468 20.10 35.50 22.45
N PHE A 469 19.81 35.97 21.23
CA PHE A 469 20.50 37.11 20.65
C PHE A 469 20.30 38.38 21.49
N GLY A 470 19.06 38.69 21.88
CA GLY A 470 18.76 39.86 22.71
C GLY A 470 19.50 39.82 24.06
N SER A 471 19.51 38.67 24.72
CA SER A 471 20.20 38.45 25.98
C SER A 471 21.72 38.58 25.83
N ALA A 472 22.30 37.91 24.82
CA ALA A 472 23.71 37.97 24.52
C ALA A 472 24.15 39.40 24.16
N LEU A 473 23.35 40.10 23.36
CA LEU A 473 23.59 41.48 22.97
C LEU A 473 23.62 42.41 24.21
N MET A 474 22.74 42.21 25.19
CA MET A 474 22.74 43.01 26.42
C MET A 474 23.88 42.63 27.38
N LEU A 475 24.16 41.35 27.56
CA LEU A 475 25.01 40.85 28.66
C LEU A 475 26.49 40.68 28.28
N LEU A 476 26.82 40.53 26.99
CA LEU A 476 28.21 40.38 26.56
C LEU A 476 28.95 41.72 26.54
N LYS A 477 30.23 41.68 26.92
CA LYS A 477 31.15 42.83 26.84
C LYS A 477 31.42 43.22 25.38
N ARG A 478 31.70 42.24 24.53
CA ARG A 478 31.87 42.43 23.08
C ARG A 478 30.57 42.06 22.37
N LYS A 479 29.82 43.06 21.97
CA LYS A 479 28.45 42.93 21.43
C LYS A 479 28.37 42.06 20.16
N TRP A 480 29.40 42.10 19.32
CA TRP A 480 29.44 41.29 18.09
C TRP A 480 29.54 39.78 18.36
N ILE A 481 30.02 39.35 19.52
CA ILE A 481 30.05 37.93 19.91
C ILE A 481 28.62 37.36 20.05
N ALA A 482 27.60 38.21 20.19
CA ALA A 482 26.20 37.78 20.25
C ALA A 482 25.80 36.93 19.03
N PHE A 483 26.32 37.22 17.83
CA PHE A 483 26.01 36.44 16.63
C PHE A 483 26.54 34.99 16.70
N PRO A 484 27.86 34.75 16.81
CA PRO A 484 28.37 33.39 16.89
C PRO A 484 27.90 32.65 18.14
N LEU A 485 27.71 33.34 19.28
CA LEU A 485 27.17 32.71 20.49
C LEU A 485 25.73 32.22 20.28
N THR A 486 24.90 33.03 19.63
CA THR A 486 23.50 32.64 19.37
C THR A 486 23.45 31.48 18.39
N ALA A 487 24.23 31.51 17.30
CA ALA A 487 24.29 30.42 16.35
C ALA A 487 24.75 29.10 16.99
N LEU A 488 25.79 29.14 17.83
CA LEU A 488 26.28 27.96 18.56
C LEU A 488 25.23 27.45 19.56
N SER A 489 24.63 28.35 20.35
CA SER A 489 23.61 27.99 21.33
C SER A 489 22.36 27.42 20.67
N SER A 490 22.01 27.90 19.47
CA SER A 490 20.90 27.39 18.66
C SER A 490 21.12 25.94 18.24
N CYS A 491 22.34 25.62 17.78
CA CYS A 491 22.71 24.25 17.42
C CYS A 491 22.71 23.33 18.64
N VAL A 492 23.27 23.78 19.78
CA VAL A 492 23.25 23.02 21.05
C VAL A 492 21.82 22.77 21.51
N TYR A 493 20.96 23.77 21.43
CA TYR A 493 19.53 23.63 21.73
C TYR A 493 18.87 22.58 20.83
N ALA A 494 19.05 22.67 19.51
CA ALA A 494 18.41 21.79 18.54
C ALA A 494 18.91 20.33 18.66
N VAL A 495 20.18 20.12 18.98
CA VAL A 495 20.70 18.78 19.28
C VAL A 495 20.14 18.27 20.60
N GLY A 496 20.06 19.14 21.62
CA GLY A 496 19.52 18.79 22.93
C GLY A 496 18.03 18.45 22.89
N SER A 497 17.23 19.17 22.11
CA SER A 497 15.79 18.90 21.96
C SER A 497 15.54 17.52 21.34
N GLU A 498 16.32 17.13 20.33
CA GLU A 498 16.25 15.79 19.74
C GLU A 498 16.77 14.68 20.66
N PHE A 499 17.82 14.97 21.45
CA PHE A 499 18.30 14.05 22.47
C PHE A 499 17.23 13.76 23.53
N ILE A 500 16.47 14.78 23.96
CA ILE A 500 15.35 14.59 24.88
C ILE A 500 14.23 13.77 24.21
N GLN A 501 13.91 14.06 22.95
CA GLN A 501 12.89 13.32 22.20
C GLN A 501 13.23 11.84 22.03
N TYR A 502 14.51 11.49 21.91
CA TYR A 502 14.96 10.10 21.84
C TYR A 502 14.50 9.25 23.04
N PHE A 503 14.38 9.85 24.23
CA PHE A 503 13.90 9.17 25.45
C PHE A 503 12.40 9.35 25.69
N THR A 504 11.70 10.04 24.80
CA THR A 504 10.28 10.38 24.99
C THR A 504 9.39 9.35 24.29
N PRO A 505 8.35 8.82 24.95
CA PRO A 505 7.44 7.84 24.34
C PRO A 505 6.80 8.36 23.03
N GLN A 506 6.83 7.51 22.00
CA GLN A 506 6.27 7.80 20.66
C GLN A 506 6.89 9.02 19.95
N ARG A 507 8.10 9.42 20.35
CA ARG A 507 8.92 10.40 19.64
C ARG A 507 10.10 9.69 18.96
N TYR A 508 10.60 10.31 17.90
CA TYR A 508 11.75 9.82 17.16
C TYR A 508 12.71 10.98 16.91
N CYS A 509 14.00 10.73 17.11
CA CYS A 509 15.04 11.71 16.79
C CYS A 509 15.11 11.89 15.26
N SER A 510 15.06 13.13 14.79
CA SER A 510 15.09 13.46 13.36
C SER A 510 16.14 14.52 13.05
N LEU A 511 17.03 14.21 12.10
CA LEU A 511 17.98 15.21 11.58
C LEU A 511 17.25 16.42 10.96
N SER A 512 16.06 16.20 10.39
CA SER A 512 15.27 17.28 9.80
C SER A 512 14.80 18.30 10.84
N ASP A 513 14.52 17.85 12.07
CA ASP A 513 14.13 18.73 13.19
C ASP A 513 15.32 19.53 13.70
N ILE A 514 16.50 18.91 13.85
CA ILE A 514 17.74 19.64 14.22
C ILE A 514 18.01 20.80 13.25
N VAL A 515 17.91 20.51 11.95
CA VAL A 515 18.16 21.51 10.89
C VAL A 515 17.10 22.61 10.94
N ILE A 516 15.83 22.26 11.04
CA ILE A 516 14.73 23.23 11.09
C ILE A 516 14.83 24.14 12.30
N ASP A 517 15.09 23.58 13.48
CA ASP A 517 15.21 24.35 14.72
C ASP A 517 16.42 25.28 14.67
N THR A 518 17.55 24.81 14.15
CA THR A 518 18.75 25.62 13.98
C THR A 518 18.50 26.78 13.00
N ILE A 519 17.90 26.51 11.84
CA ILE A 519 17.56 27.54 10.85
C ILE A 519 16.55 28.53 11.43
N GLY A 520 15.53 28.04 12.12
CA GLY A 520 14.53 28.85 12.80
C GLY A 520 15.17 29.84 13.77
N ALA A 521 16.01 29.35 14.69
CA ALA A 521 16.70 30.17 15.66
C ALA A 521 17.66 31.20 15.04
N ILE A 522 18.43 30.81 14.01
CA ILE A 522 19.26 31.75 13.25
C ILE A 522 18.39 32.83 12.57
N GLY A 523 17.25 32.45 12.00
CA GLY A 523 16.27 33.38 11.43
C GLY A 523 15.76 34.38 12.47
N GLY A 524 15.39 33.90 13.66
CA GLY A 524 14.98 34.74 14.78
C GLY A 524 16.04 35.74 15.25
N MET A 525 17.31 35.30 15.30
CA MET A 525 18.45 36.18 15.56
C MET A 525 18.57 37.28 14.50
N LEU A 526 18.46 36.95 13.21
CA LEU A 526 18.54 37.92 12.13
C LEU A 526 17.40 38.94 12.19
N VAL A 527 16.17 38.48 12.46
CA VAL A 527 15.01 39.36 12.69
C VAL A 527 15.26 40.29 13.87
N ALA A 528 15.78 39.78 14.99
CA ALA A 528 16.13 40.59 16.15
C ALA A 528 17.19 41.67 15.81
N ALA A 529 18.23 41.29 15.07
CA ALA A 529 19.28 42.20 14.65
C ALA A 529 18.74 43.32 13.73
N ILE A 530 17.87 42.98 12.79
CA ILE A 530 17.22 43.95 11.89
C ILE A 530 16.34 44.92 12.68
N ILE A 531 15.52 44.41 13.62
CA ILE A 531 14.66 45.25 14.47
C ILE A 531 15.51 46.21 15.31
N VAL A 532 16.57 45.72 15.94
CA VAL A 532 17.48 46.56 16.73
C VAL A 532 18.15 47.62 15.87
N ALA A 533 18.63 47.25 14.67
CA ALA A 533 19.23 48.20 13.74
C ALA A 533 18.24 49.29 13.32
N PHE A 534 17.01 48.90 12.97
CA PHE A 534 15.94 49.82 12.61
C PHE A 534 15.62 50.79 13.75
N ILE A 535 15.42 50.28 14.98
CA ILE A 535 15.19 51.10 16.17
C ILE A 535 16.35 52.09 16.39
N CYS A 536 17.60 51.64 16.21
CA CYS A 536 18.76 52.51 16.36
C CYS A 536 18.80 53.63 15.32
N VAL A 537 18.47 53.34 14.07
CA VAL A 537 18.42 54.33 12.97
C VAL A 537 17.33 55.36 13.25
N VAL A 538 16.11 54.91 13.56
CA VAL A 538 14.97 55.79 13.87
C VAL A 538 15.27 56.65 15.10
N TRP A 539 15.79 56.07 16.19
CA TRP A 539 16.11 56.82 17.40
C TRP A 539 17.23 57.85 17.15
N LYS A 540 18.26 57.50 16.37
CA LYS A 540 19.31 58.44 16.00
C LYS A 540 18.76 59.63 15.20
N ALA A 541 17.79 59.39 14.31
CA ALA A 541 17.14 60.44 13.52
C ALA A 541 16.24 61.36 14.38
N VAL A 542 15.47 60.79 15.30
CA VAL A 542 14.54 61.56 16.16
C VAL A 542 15.27 62.32 17.27
N SER A 543 16.28 61.73 17.92
CA SER A 543 17.00 62.35 19.03
C SER A 543 18.44 61.87 19.15
N SER A 544 19.33 62.51 18.39
CA SER A 544 20.77 62.19 18.36
C SER A 544 21.45 62.29 19.74
N SER A 545 21.09 63.31 20.54
CA SER A 545 21.61 63.53 21.89
C SER A 545 21.20 62.43 22.88
N SER A 546 19.92 62.01 22.85
CA SER A 546 19.43 60.92 23.69
C SER A 546 20.03 59.58 23.27
N PHE A 547 20.13 59.33 21.96
CA PHE A 547 20.72 58.12 21.41
C PHE A 547 22.19 57.97 21.80
N SER A 548 22.99 59.04 21.72
CA SER A 548 24.40 59.02 22.13
C SER A 548 24.56 58.62 23.60
N LYS A 549 23.74 59.19 24.50
CA LYS A 549 23.73 58.85 25.94
C LYS A 549 23.38 57.39 26.18
N LEU A 550 22.34 56.86 25.50
CA LEU A 550 21.96 55.45 25.60
C LEU A 550 23.07 54.54 25.07
N LYS A 551 23.65 54.85 23.91
CA LYS A 551 24.75 54.09 23.29
C LYS A 551 25.92 53.94 24.26
N THR A 552 26.33 55.02 24.93
CA THR A 552 27.38 54.97 25.95
C THR A 552 27.03 54.02 27.09
N GLN A 553 25.78 54.04 27.59
CA GLN A 553 25.35 53.12 28.65
C GLN A 553 25.23 51.67 28.17
N PHE A 554 24.83 51.46 26.91
CA PHE A 554 24.72 50.13 26.29
C PHE A 554 26.07 49.44 26.10
N TYR A 555 27.16 50.17 25.84
CA TYR A 555 28.50 49.56 25.84
C TYR A 555 29.06 49.34 27.25
N ARG A 556 28.49 49.99 28.28
CA ARG A 556 28.84 49.75 29.68
C ARG A 556 28.13 48.53 30.26
N ILE A 557 26.89 48.26 29.85
CA ILE A 557 26.13 47.12 30.36
C ILE A 557 26.72 45.79 29.88
N ASN A 558 26.97 44.92 30.85
CA ASN A 558 27.46 43.56 30.70
C ASN A 558 27.11 42.73 31.96
N LEU A 559 27.38 41.43 31.93
CA LEU A 559 27.09 40.49 33.01
C LEU A 559 27.53 40.99 34.40
N LYS A 560 28.78 41.50 34.54
CA LYS A 560 29.31 41.98 35.83
C LYS A 560 28.59 43.22 36.35
N THR A 561 28.10 44.07 35.44
CA THR A 561 27.38 45.29 35.83
C THR A 561 25.91 45.04 36.14
N VAL A 562 25.31 44.03 35.53
CA VAL A 562 23.93 43.59 35.80
C VAL A 562 23.89 42.82 37.12
N PHE A 563 24.85 41.93 37.34
CA PHE A 563 25.01 41.13 38.56
C PHE A 563 26.32 41.49 39.28
N PRO A 564 26.35 42.61 40.05
CA PRO A 564 27.53 42.97 40.82
C PRO A 564 27.77 41.99 41.97
N HIS A 565 29.01 41.53 42.14
CA HIS A 565 29.41 40.80 43.34
C HIS A 565 29.32 41.74 44.56
N LYS A 566 28.54 41.37 45.59
CA LYS A 566 28.65 41.98 46.91
C LYS A 566 29.93 41.48 47.57
N ASN A 567 30.96 42.32 47.68
CA ASN A 567 32.05 42.06 48.63
C ASN A 567 31.53 42.32 50.04
N LYS A 568 31.57 41.31 50.91
CA LYS A 568 31.09 41.34 52.31
C LYS A 568 31.95 42.16 53.29
N ASN A 569 32.92 42.95 52.82
CA ASN A 569 33.97 43.54 53.68
C ASN A 569 33.90 45.06 53.86
N SER A 570 32.75 45.71 53.68
CA SER A 570 32.63 47.17 53.83
C SER A 570 31.47 47.64 54.70
N GLU A 571 31.08 46.87 55.71
CA GLU A 571 30.05 47.26 56.69
C GLU A 571 30.56 47.42 58.14
N THR A 572 31.87 47.36 58.40
CA THR A 572 32.43 47.44 59.77
C THR A 572 33.12 48.75 60.16
N ASN A 573 33.10 49.82 59.37
CA ASN A 573 33.73 51.09 59.76
C ASN A 573 32.86 52.31 59.45
N LEU A 574 31.74 52.49 60.15
CA LEU A 574 31.00 53.77 60.15
C LEU A 574 30.25 54.11 61.44
N ASN A 575 30.51 53.40 62.54
CA ASN A 575 30.10 53.83 63.89
C ASN A 575 31.34 54.09 64.75
N ASN A 576 31.96 55.25 64.57
CA ASN A 576 32.80 55.95 65.55
C ASN A 576 33.09 57.36 65.02
N ASN A 577 32.19 58.29 65.34
CA ASN A 577 32.45 59.67 65.78
C ASN A 577 31.14 60.40 66.02
#